data_AF-A0A8T4D5N4-F1
#
_entry.id   AF-A0A8T4D5N4-F1
#
_cell.length_a   1.000
_cell.length_b   1.000
_cell.length_c   1.000
_cell.angle_alpha   90.00
_cell.angle_beta   90.00
_cell.angle_gamma   90.00
#
_symmetry.space_group_name_H-M   'P 1'
#
loop_
_entity.id
_entity.type
_entity.pdbx_description
1 polymer ?
#
loop_
_entity_poly.entity_id
_entity_poly.type
_entity_poly.pdbx_seq_one_letter_code
_entity_poly.pdbx_strand_id
1 'polypeptide(L)'
;MSDNSSSATTKISTYLMMIVLIVLALSIVALMLSVNAFIAGNEMVAGYLLVIGFIAMGLSVYVMLQSRRRASSMKIEAPKVMTTIECKKCNFKSVREFQRGDFVFKDLDPCQKCNDKMIITAIYKEVKEKEKTYGV
;
A
#
# COMPACT_ATOMS: atom_id res chain seq x y z
N MET A 1 21.04 -3.04 8.19
CA MET A 1 21.37 -3.17 6.75
C MET A 1 20.27 -4.01 6.09
N SER A 2 19.20 -3.38 5.63
CA SER A 2 18.02 -4.09 5.09
C SER A 2 17.17 -3.17 4.20
N ASP A 3 17.80 -2.42 3.28
CA ASP A 3 17.10 -1.40 2.48
C ASP A 3 17.06 -1.71 0.96
N ASN A 4 17.59 -2.85 0.50
CA ASN A 4 17.70 -3.11 -0.95
C ASN A 4 16.45 -3.73 -1.62
N SER A 5 15.51 -4.33 -0.88
CA SER A 5 14.33 -4.99 -1.49
C SER A 5 13.17 -4.04 -1.81
N SER A 6 13.03 -2.93 -1.09
CA SER A 6 11.95 -1.96 -1.30
C SER A 6 12.17 -1.13 -2.57
N SER A 7 13.43 -0.79 -2.90
CA SER A 7 13.78 0.04 -4.06
C SER A 7 13.61 -0.68 -5.40
N ALA A 8 13.86 -1.98 -5.47
CA ALA A 8 13.70 -2.76 -6.69
C ALA A 8 12.22 -2.89 -7.09
N THR A 9 11.34 -3.11 -6.11
CA THR A 9 9.90 -3.28 -6.34
C THR A 9 9.22 -1.98 -6.80
N THR A 10 9.64 -0.82 -6.27
CA THR A 10 9.16 0.50 -6.72
C THR A 10 9.67 0.86 -8.11
N LYS A 11 10.91 0.52 -8.46
CA LYS A 11 11.47 0.70 -9.80
C LYS A 11 10.71 -0.14 -10.84
N ILE A 12 10.44 -1.41 -10.56
CA ILE A 12 9.68 -2.28 -11.48
C ILE A 12 8.26 -1.72 -11.72
N SER A 13 7.58 -1.25 -10.67
CA SER A 13 6.25 -0.64 -10.80
C SER A 13 6.26 0.64 -11.66
N THR A 14 7.27 1.49 -11.51
CA THR A 14 7.40 2.73 -12.29
C THR A 14 7.70 2.47 -13.78
N TYR A 15 8.60 1.53 -14.10
CA TYR A 15 8.86 1.13 -15.49
C TYR A 15 7.62 0.56 -16.17
N LEU A 16 6.88 -0.33 -15.49
CA LEU A 16 5.63 -0.88 -16.03
C LEU A 16 4.59 0.20 -16.30
N MET A 17 4.44 1.19 -15.40
CA MET A 17 3.52 2.31 -15.62
C MET A 17 3.95 3.18 -16.81
N MET A 18 5.25 3.43 -17.01
CA MET A 18 5.74 4.16 -18.18
C MET A 18 5.44 3.42 -19.48
N ILE A 19 5.65 2.11 -19.53
CA ILE A 19 5.33 1.28 -20.71
C ILE A 19 3.83 1.34 -21.02
N VAL A 20 2.96 1.22 -20.01
CA VAL A 20 1.50 1.30 -20.19
C VAL A 20 1.06 2.66 -20.76
N LEU A 21 1.67 3.76 -20.31
CA LEU A 21 1.39 5.10 -20.84
C LEU A 21 1.83 5.24 -22.30
N ILE A 22 2.98 4.68 -22.67
CA ILE A 22 3.46 4.66 -24.06
C ILE A 22 2.50 3.87 -24.94
N VAL A 23 2.09 2.68 -24.51
CA VAL A 23 1.12 1.84 -25.24
C VAL A 23 -0.23 2.55 -25.38
N LEU A 24 -0.68 3.27 -24.34
CA LEU A 24 -1.90 4.09 -24.42
C LEU A 24 -1.78 5.17 -25.49
N ALA A 25 -0.67 5.91 -25.53
CA ALA A 25 -0.43 6.94 -26.53
C ALA A 25 -0.44 6.36 -27.95
N LEU A 26 0.22 5.21 -28.16
CA LEU A 26 0.22 4.51 -29.44
C LEU A 26 -1.18 4.04 -29.85
N SER A 27 -2.01 3.62 -28.90
CA SER A 27 -3.41 3.23 -29.18
C SER A 27 -4.25 4.42 -29.67
N ILE A 28 -4.04 5.61 -29.11
CA ILE A 28 -4.74 6.83 -29.54
C ILE A 28 -4.31 7.21 -30.97
N VAL A 29 -3.02 7.11 -31.28
CA VAL A 29 -2.50 7.36 -32.63
C VAL A 29 -3.10 6.35 -33.63
N ALA A 30 -3.18 5.07 -33.28
CA ALA A 30 -3.78 4.05 -34.14
C ALA A 30 -5.27 4.33 -34.44
N LEU A 31 -6.03 4.82 -33.45
CA LEU A 31 -7.43 5.23 -33.65
C LEU A 31 -7.55 6.45 -34.57
N MET A 32 -6.67 7.46 -34.42
CA MET A 32 -6.63 8.60 -35.33
C MET A 32 -6.31 8.18 -36.78
N LEU A 33 -5.34 7.27 -36.95
CA LEU A 33 -5.00 6.72 -38.25
C LEU A 33 -6.13 5.90 -38.86
N SER A 34 -6.91 5.17 -38.04
CA SER A 34 -8.10 4.45 -38.48
C SER A 34 -9.13 5.39 -39.11
N VAL A 35 -9.41 6.53 -38.47
CA VAL A 35 -10.35 7.55 -38.99
C VAL A 35 -9.86 8.12 -40.31
N ASN A 36 -8.56 8.45 -40.40
CA ASN A 36 -7.98 8.97 -41.64
C ASN A 36 -8.01 7.93 -42.77
N ALA A 37 -7.75 6.65 -42.47
CA ALA A 37 -7.82 5.57 -43.45
C ALA A 37 -9.25 5.32 -43.95
N PHE A 38 -10.25 5.52 -43.08
CA PHE A 38 -11.66 5.44 -43.45
C PHE A 38 -12.04 6.54 -44.44
N ILE A 39 -11.60 7.79 -44.17
CA ILE A 39 -11.83 8.93 -45.07
C ILE A 39 -11.10 8.74 -46.41
N ALA A 40 -9.92 8.12 -46.40
CA ALA A 40 -9.15 7.80 -47.59
C ALA A 40 -9.72 6.65 -48.44
N GLY A 41 -10.85 6.04 -48.04
CA GLY A 41 -11.50 4.95 -48.77
C GLY A 41 -10.82 3.58 -48.61
N ASN A 42 -9.90 3.44 -47.66
CA ASN A 42 -9.25 2.16 -47.36
C ASN A 42 -9.92 1.48 -46.16
N GLU A 43 -11.11 0.92 -46.41
CA GLU A 43 -11.99 0.32 -45.39
C GLU A 43 -11.32 -0.85 -44.65
N MET A 44 -10.54 -1.67 -45.36
CA MET A 44 -9.87 -2.84 -44.78
C MET A 44 -8.81 -2.42 -43.77
N VAL A 45 -7.96 -1.45 -44.12
CA VAL A 45 -6.92 -0.94 -43.20
C VAL A 45 -7.55 -0.18 -42.03
N ALA A 46 -8.61 0.59 -42.27
CA ALA A 46 -9.35 1.28 -41.22
C ALA A 46 -9.91 0.32 -40.17
N GLY A 47 -10.51 -0.80 -40.62
CA GLY A 47 -11.06 -1.84 -39.74
C GLY A 47 -10.00 -2.51 -38.88
N TYR A 48 -8.84 -2.88 -39.44
CA TYR A 48 -7.75 -3.48 -38.65
C TYR A 48 -7.19 -2.50 -37.60
N LEU A 49 -6.96 -1.25 -37.98
CA LEU A 49 -6.45 -0.22 -37.06
C LEU A 49 -7.43 0.08 -35.93
N LEU A 50 -8.74 0.05 -36.23
CA LEU A 50 -9.80 0.22 -35.24
C LEU A 50 -9.76 -0.89 -34.17
N VAL A 51 -9.77 -2.15 -34.60
CA VAL A 51 -9.78 -3.30 -33.70
C VAL A 51 -8.53 -3.33 -32.82
N ILE A 52 -7.35 -3.11 -33.41
CA ILE A 52 -6.08 -3.08 -32.68
C ILE A 52 -6.06 -1.92 -31.67
N GLY A 53 -6.56 -0.75 -32.07
CA GLY A 53 -6.66 0.43 -31.19
C GLY A 53 -7.52 0.17 -29.96
N PHE A 54 -8.70 -0.45 -30.12
CA PHE A 54 -9.58 -0.78 -29.00
C PHE A 54 -9.01 -1.85 -28.08
N ILE A 55 -8.37 -2.89 -28.62
CA ILE A 55 -7.73 -3.94 -27.80
C ILE A 55 -6.59 -3.33 -26.96
N ALA A 56 -5.73 -2.53 -27.58
CA ALA A 56 -4.61 -1.89 -26.89
C ALA A 56 -5.09 -0.92 -25.81
N MET A 57 -6.12 -0.13 -26.09
CA MET A 57 -6.72 0.79 -25.12
C MET A 57 -7.36 0.04 -23.95
N GLY A 58 -8.11 -1.04 -24.22
CA GLY A 58 -8.73 -1.88 -23.20
C GLY A 58 -7.71 -2.53 -22.26
N LEU A 59 -6.64 -3.11 -22.81
CA LEU A 59 -5.55 -3.71 -22.03
C LEU A 59 -4.82 -2.66 -21.18
N SER A 60 -4.52 -1.50 -21.76
CA SER A 60 -3.86 -0.41 -21.05
C SER A 60 -4.68 0.09 -19.86
N VAL A 61 -5.98 0.35 -20.07
CA VAL A 61 -6.90 0.76 -18.99
C VAL A 61 -7.04 -0.32 -17.93
N TYR A 62 -7.17 -1.59 -18.32
CA TYR A 62 -7.27 -2.70 -17.38
C TYR A 62 -6.03 -2.78 -16.46
N VAL A 63 -4.83 -2.73 -17.03
CA VAL A 63 -3.57 -2.77 -16.26
C VAL A 63 -3.44 -1.54 -15.37
N MET A 64 -3.84 -0.36 -15.84
CA MET A 64 -3.81 0.87 -15.05
C MET A 64 -4.76 0.80 -13.85
N LEU A 65 -5.96 0.24 -14.02
CA LEU A 65 -6.92 0.01 -12.94
C LEU A 65 -6.42 -1.06 -11.96
N GLN A 66 -5.83 -2.15 -12.46
CA GLN A 66 -5.24 -3.20 -11.64
C GLN A 66 -4.07 -2.67 -10.80
N SER A 67 -3.20 -1.87 -11.39
CA SER A 67 -2.07 -1.22 -10.72
C SER A 67 -2.53 -0.31 -9.58
N ARG A 68 -3.56 0.53 -9.83
CA ARG A 68 -4.16 1.38 -8.79
C ARG A 68 -4.75 0.56 -7.63
N ARG A 69 -5.46 -0.53 -7.93
CA ARG A 69 -6.02 -1.44 -6.91
C ARG A 69 -4.93 -2.12 -6.07
N ARG A 70 -3.78 -2.44 -6.68
CA ARG A 70 -2.64 -3.06 -5.99
C ARG A 70 -1.84 -2.05 -5.17
N ALA A 71 -1.76 -0.80 -5.61
CA ALA A 71 -1.12 0.27 -4.86
C ALA A 71 -1.88 0.61 -3.56
N SER A 72 -3.21 0.58 -3.58
CA SER A 72 -4.03 0.88 -2.39
C SER A 72 -4.01 -0.24 -1.34
N SER A 73 -3.86 -1.49 -1.74
CA SER A 73 -3.80 -2.63 -0.82
C SER A 73 -2.45 -2.79 -0.10
N MET A 74 -1.41 -2.06 -0.54
CA MET A 74 -0.07 -2.08 0.07
C MET A 74 0.13 -1.02 1.17
N LYS A 75 -0.93 -0.43 1.72
CA LYS A 75 -0.84 0.26 3.02
C LYS A 75 -0.76 -0.81 4.12
N ILE A 76 0.40 -1.43 4.25
CA ILE A 76 0.76 -2.17 5.47
C ILE A 76 0.93 -1.10 6.55
N GLU A 77 -0.15 -0.75 7.23
CA GLU A 77 -0.02 0.01 8.47
C GLU A 77 0.87 -0.82 9.39
N ALA A 78 2.07 -0.29 9.68
CA ALA A 78 2.95 -0.91 10.65
C ALA A 78 2.16 -1.04 11.95
N PRO A 79 1.96 -2.27 12.44
CA PRO A 79 1.06 -2.48 13.56
C PRO A 79 1.65 -1.82 14.80
N LYS A 80 0.87 -0.97 15.46
CA LYS A 80 1.31 -0.27 16.67
C LYS A 80 1.61 -1.29 17.76
N VAL A 81 2.82 -1.24 18.29
CA VAL A 81 3.27 -2.08 19.40
C VAL A 81 3.14 -1.26 20.67
N MET A 82 2.39 -1.79 21.62
CA MET A 82 2.11 -1.16 22.90
C MET A 82 2.88 -1.88 24.01
N THR A 83 3.27 -1.13 25.03
CA THR A 83 3.96 -1.61 26.22
C THR A 83 3.12 -1.29 27.45
N THR A 84 2.90 -2.29 28.30
CA THR A 84 2.22 -2.14 29.59
C THR A 84 3.25 -2.08 30.69
N ILE A 85 3.18 -1.01 31.48
CA ILE A 85 3.99 -0.78 32.66
C ILE A 85 3.09 -0.97 33.88
N GLU A 86 3.51 -1.80 34.82
CA GLU A 86 2.75 -2.11 36.03
C GLU A 86 3.60 -1.95 37.29
N CYS A 87 3.00 -1.40 38.34
CA CYS A 87 3.63 -1.32 39.65
C CYS A 87 3.21 -2.50 40.53
N LYS A 88 4.19 -3.21 41.11
CA LYS A 88 3.96 -4.42 41.94
C LYS A 88 3.18 -4.16 43.24
N LYS A 89 3.19 -2.93 43.76
CA LYS A 89 2.61 -2.62 45.08
C LYS A 89 1.27 -1.93 45.02
N CYS A 90 1.08 -1.01 44.07
CA CYS A 90 -0.15 -0.24 43.95
C CYS A 90 -1.01 -0.60 42.72
N ASN A 91 -0.68 -1.70 42.00
CA ASN A 91 -1.36 -2.19 40.79
C ASN A 91 -1.62 -1.10 39.74
N PHE A 92 -0.81 -0.04 39.75
CA PHE A 92 -0.94 1.05 38.80
C PHE A 92 -0.46 0.57 37.44
N LYS A 93 -1.33 0.68 36.43
CA LYS A 93 -1.05 0.29 35.04
C LYS A 93 -0.98 1.53 34.16
N SER A 94 0.06 1.62 33.34
CA SER A 94 0.23 2.64 32.32
C SER A 94 0.54 1.95 30.99
N VAL A 95 -0.14 2.37 29.93
CA VAL A 95 0.05 1.84 28.58
C VAL A 95 0.69 2.93 27.73
N ARG A 96 1.80 2.63 27.07
CA ARG A 96 2.52 3.57 26.18
C ARG A 96 2.99 2.88 24.90
N GLU A 97 3.30 3.66 23.89
CA GLU A 97 3.90 3.15 22.64
C GLU A 97 5.32 2.61 22.90
N PHE A 98 5.66 1.50 22.23
CA PHE A 98 6.94 0.83 22.39
C PHE A 98 8.12 1.74 22.06
N GLN A 99 9.09 1.80 22.98
CA GLN A 99 10.36 2.49 22.75
C GLN A 99 11.49 1.48 22.54
N ARG A 100 12.45 1.82 21.67
CA ARG A 100 13.62 0.96 21.42
C ARG A 100 14.40 0.77 22.72
N GLY A 101 14.62 -0.48 23.11
CA GLY A 101 15.27 -0.85 24.37
C GLY A 101 14.31 -1.21 25.51
N ASP A 102 13.00 -1.26 25.24
CA ASP A 102 12.03 -1.88 26.16
C ASP A 102 12.07 -3.41 26.04
N PHE A 103 12.06 -4.07 27.20
CA PHE A 103 11.96 -5.53 27.31
C PHE A 103 11.07 -5.90 28.51
N VAL A 104 10.46 -7.08 28.47
CA VAL A 104 9.59 -7.57 29.54
C VAL A 104 10.44 -7.75 30.81
N PHE A 105 9.93 -7.28 31.95
CA PHE A 105 10.61 -7.20 33.25
C PHE A 105 11.76 -6.18 33.35
N LYS A 106 11.78 -5.16 32.48
CA LYS A 106 12.64 -4.00 32.66
C LYS A 106 12.16 -3.14 33.83
N ASP A 107 13.06 -2.80 34.74
CA ASP A 107 12.85 -1.80 35.80
C ASP A 107 12.79 -0.38 35.19
N LEU A 108 11.77 0.38 35.56
CA LEU A 108 11.55 1.77 35.16
C LEU A 108 11.53 2.70 36.38
N ASP A 109 11.38 3.99 36.11
CA ASP A 109 11.30 5.05 37.12
C ASP A 109 10.26 4.74 38.23
N PRO A 110 10.50 5.23 39.46
CA PRO A 110 9.65 4.95 40.59
C PRO A 110 8.22 5.49 40.39
N CYS A 111 7.26 4.76 40.95
CA CYS A 111 5.85 5.09 40.80
C CYS A 111 5.49 6.39 41.52
N GLN A 112 4.84 7.32 40.79
CA GLN A 112 4.38 8.59 41.35
C GLN A 112 3.42 8.45 42.55
N LYS A 113 2.77 7.29 42.71
CA LYS A 113 1.82 7.03 43.81
C LYS A 113 2.43 6.32 45.02
N CYS A 114 3.39 5.42 44.81
CA CYS A 114 3.86 4.52 45.86
C CYS A 114 5.38 4.42 45.99
N ASN A 115 6.13 5.22 45.20
CA ASN A 115 7.59 5.33 45.15
C ASN A 115 8.36 4.02 44.93
N ASP A 116 7.64 2.96 44.57
CA ASP A 116 8.20 1.64 44.25
C ASP A 116 8.51 1.52 42.75
N LYS A 117 9.44 0.62 42.43
CA LYS A 117 9.87 0.37 41.05
C LYS A 117 8.70 -0.08 40.17
N MET A 118 8.53 0.57 39.03
CA MET A 118 7.63 0.08 37.97
C MET A 118 8.35 -0.93 37.09
N ILE A 119 7.62 -1.90 36.56
CA ILE A 119 8.16 -2.90 35.63
C ILE A 119 7.32 -3.00 34.36
N ILE A 120 7.96 -3.28 33.23
CA ILE A 120 7.24 -3.62 31.99
C ILE A 120 6.71 -5.05 32.11
N THR A 121 5.39 -5.25 32.08
CA THR A 121 4.77 -6.58 32.21
C THR A 121 4.37 -7.19 30.87
N ALA A 122 4.06 -6.37 29.87
CA ALA A 122 3.66 -6.87 28.55
C ALA A 122 4.14 -5.94 27.43
N ILE A 123 4.52 -6.56 26.31
CA ILE A 123 4.74 -5.88 25.03
C ILE A 123 3.92 -6.63 24.01
N TYR A 124 2.91 -5.97 23.43
CA TYR A 124 1.96 -6.62 22.55
C TYR A 124 1.62 -5.76 21.35
N LYS A 125 1.25 -6.43 20.26
CA LYS A 125 0.76 -5.79 19.05
C LYS A 125 -0.72 -5.47 19.23
N GLU A 126 -1.08 -4.19 19.10
CA GLU A 126 -2.49 -3.80 19.08
C GLU A 126 -3.07 -4.19 17.71
N VAL A 127 -3.91 -5.23 17.69
CA VAL A 127 -4.70 -5.58 16.51
C VAL A 127 -5.98 -4.76 16.60
N LYS A 128 -6.03 -3.63 15.88
CA LYS A 128 -7.31 -2.98 15.62
C LYS A 128 -8.12 -3.94 14.75
N GLU A 129 -9.05 -4.67 15.34
CA GLU A 129 -10.08 -5.35 14.56
C GLU A 129 -10.76 -4.27 13.72
N LYS A 130 -10.69 -4.40 12.39
CA LYS A 130 -11.45 -3.52 11.51
C LYS A 130 -12.90 -3.73 11.89
N GLU A 131 -13.55 -2.69 12.42
CA GLU A 131 -15.00 -2.69 12.63
C GLU A 131 -15.63 -3.16 11.32
N LYS A 132 -16.27 -4.33 11.34
CA LYS A 132 -17.08 -4.78 10.23
C LYS A 132 -18.29 -3.85 10.20
N THR A 133 -18.20 -2.77 9.45
CA THR A 133 -19.39 -2.00 9.07
C THR A 133 -20.23 -2.93 8.20
N TYR A 134 -21.17 -3.64 8.82
CA TYR A 134 -22.28 -4.23 8.09
C TYR A 134 -23.05 -3.06 7.52
N GLY A 135 -22.87 -2.80 6.23
CA GLY A 135 -23.68 -1.83 5.51
C GLY A 135 -25.12 -2.29 5.59
N VAL A 136 -25.93 -1.56 6.37
CA VAL A 136 -27.39 -1.58 6.31
C VAL A 136 -27.81 -0.74 5.11
#